data_AF-A0A7S2YC17-F1
#
_entry.id   AF-A0A7S2YC17-F1
#
_cell.length_a   1.000
_cell.length_b   1.000
_cell.length_c   1.000
_cell.angle_alpha   90.00
_cell.angle_beta   90.00
_cell.angle_gamma   90.00
#
_symmetry.space_group_name_H-M   'P 1'
#
loop_
_entity.id
_entity.type
_entity.pdbx_description
1 polymer ?
#
loop_
_entity_poly.entity_id
_entity_poly.type
_entity_poly.pdbx_seq_one_letter_code
_entity_poly.pdbx_strand_id
1 'polypeptide(L)'
;YMPAFYILPETWKTDPNCLAISESFVDFHDQTPLRQLPDSIPKKPTLLRDTPYTVTRNNETKVFVLNPTRDYDWCGHEYEFAAKCGGHLASIVNEEEKAYVMSLAFHRWGRIRGFWLGGWQRENTSDTLSVQDGVEEGPWEWVDGTPWTTDIWWNIGQPKNDVSRGVGSHYLILSNWGVQDSNACNSIYNNTHNGGVYLLPVDWMENPECLAVSENFVYF
;
A
#
# COMPACT_ATOMS: atom_id res chain seq x y z
N TYR A 1 -17.45 -18.25 -15.11
CA TYR A 1 -16.78 -18.98 -14.02
C TYR A 1 -16.47 -20.38 -14.49
N MET A 2 -15.19 -20.68 -14.75
CA MET A 2 -14.71 -22.06 -14.95
C MET A 2 -14.13 -22.56 -13.61
N PRO A 3 -14.41 -23.79 -13.17
CA PRO A 3 -13.76 -24.34 -11.99
C PRO A 3 -12.30 -24.67 -12.31
N ALA A 4 -11.39 -24.21 -11.46
CA ALA A 4 -10.00 -24.66 -11.48
C ALA A 4 -9.91 -25.99 -10.73
N PHE A 5 -9.46 -27.04 -11.42
CA PHE A 5 -9.05 -28.28 -10.79
C PHE A 5 -7.55 -28.18 -10.48
N TYR A 6 -7.18 -28.39 -9.21
CA TYR A 6 -5.78 -28.53 -8.82
C TYR A 6 -5.38 -30.00 -8.94
N ILE A 7 -4.44 -30.29 -9.82
CA ILE A 7 -3.75 -31.58 -9.87
C ILE A 7 -2.57 -31.47 -8.89
N LEU A 8 -2.62 -32.22 -7.79
CA LEU A 8 -1.52 -32.25 -6.83
C LEU A 8 -0.34 -33.08 -7.38
N PRO A 9 0.92 -32.74 -7.06
CA PRO A 9 2.11 -33.47 -7.51
C PRO A 9 2.16 -34.89 -6.93
N GLU A 10 2.65 -35.87 -7.69
CA GLU A 10 2.75 -37.28 -7.26
C GLU A 10 3.62 -37.51 -6.03
N THR A 11 4.51 -36.57 -5.70
CA THR A 11 5.40 -36.62 -4.54
C THR A 11 4.66 -36.54 -3.19
N TRP A 12 3.38 -36.21 -3.18
CA TRP A 12 2.55 -36.15 -1.97
C TRP A 12 1.99 -37.50 -1.55
N LYS A 13 2.14 -38.55 -2.37
CA LYS A 13 1.58 -39.90 -2.10
C LYS A 13 2.39 -40.74 -1.11
N THR A 14 3.56 -40.28 -0.68
CA THR A 14 4.49 -41.09 0.14
C THR A 14 4.78 -40.51 1.53
N ASP A 15 4.11 -39.44 1.94
CA ASP A 15 4.26 -38.88 3.29
C ASP A 15 3.31 -39.60 4.29
N PRO A 16 3.83 -40.35 5.27
CA PRO A 16 3.01 -41.04 6.26
C PRO A 16 2.23 -40.10 7.20
N ASN A 17 2.60 -38.82 7.28
CA ASN A 17 1.83 -37.81 8.02
C ASN A 17 0.64 -37.24 7.23
N CYS A 18 0.53 -37.52 5.92
CA CYS A 18 -0.63 -37.15 5.09
C CYS A 18 -1.68 -38.27 4.96
N LEU A 19 -1.42 -39.48 5.45
CA LEU A 19 -2.35 -40.61 5.39
C LEU A 19 -3.51 -40.54 6.43
N ALA A 20 -3.51 -39.54 7.32
CA ALA A 20 -4.53 -39.41 8.36
C ALA A 20 -5.74 -38.53 7.96
N ILE A 21 -5.85 -38.06 6.71
CA ILE A 21 -6.95 -37.16 6.27
C ILE A 21 -7.76 -37.73 5.09
N SER A 22 -7.47 -38.94 4.59
CA SER A 22 -8.18 -39.50 3.43
C SER A 22 -9.29 -40.52 3.72
N GLU A 23 -9.60 -40.83 4.98
CA GLU A 23 -10.64 -41.83 5.34
C GLU A 23 -11.83 -41.28 6.13
N SER A 24 -12.26 -40.06 5.82
CA SER A 24 -13.57 -39.56 6.26
C SER A 24 -14.32 -38.81 5.16
N PHE A 25 -14.41 -39.45 3.98
CA PHE A 25 -15.55 -39.22 3.08
C PHE A 25 -16.62 -40.25 3.41
N VAL A 26 -17.41 -39.94 4.45
CA VAL A 26 -18.66 -40.64 4.71
C VAL A 26 -19.70 -40.08 3.74
N ASP A 27 -20.31 -40.99 2.98
CA ASP A 27 -21.47 -40.79 2.12
C ASP A 27 -22.64 -40.27 2.97
N PHE A 28 -22.87 -38.96 2.96
CA PHE A 28 -24.01 -38.32 3.63
C PHE A 28 -25.14 -38.12 2.62
N HIS A 29 -25.88 -39.18 2.32
CA HIS A 29 -27.26 -39.07 1.82
C HIS A 29 -28.18 -38.82 3.01
N ASP A 30 -28.07 -37.64 3.62
CA ASP A 30 -29.00 -37.18 4.65
C ASP A 30 -30.03 -36.25 3.98
N GLN A 31 -31.28 -36.70 3.95
CA GLN A 31 -32.43 -35.89 3.54
C GLN A 31 -32.87 -34.96 4.68
N THR A 32 -31.92 -34.20 5.23
CA THR A 32 -32.25 -33.17 6.20
C THR A 32 -32.95 -32.01 5.47
N PRO A 33 -34.12 -31.54 5.92
CA PRO A 33 -34.73 -30.34 5.37
C PRO A 33 -33.73 -29.18 5.47
N LEU A 34 -33.55 -28.43 4.38
CA LEU A 34 -32.72 -27.23 4.32
C LEU A 34 -32.97 -26.37 5.57
N ARG A 35 -32.02 -26.38 6.50
CA ARG A 35 -32.03 -25.51 7.66
C ARG A 35 -32.00 -24.09 7.09
N GLN A 36 -33.09 -23.34 7.28
CA GLN A 36 -33.11 -21.92 6.92
C GLN A 36 -31.90 -21.26 7.58
N LEU A 37 -30.97 -20.81 6.73
CA LEU A 37 -29.90 -19.93 7.16
C LEU A 37 -30.57 -18.72 7.81
N PRO A 38 -30.09 -18.25 8.98
CA PRO A 38 -30.63 -17.05 9.58
C PRO A 38 -30.55 -15.90 8.57
N ASP A 39 -31.65 -15.17 8.38
CA ASP A 39 -31.84 -14.04 7.45
C ASP A 39 -30.93 -12.82 7.72
N SER A 40 -29.85 -13.00 8.46
CA SER A 40 -28.87 -11.97 8.76
C SER A 40 -27.46 -12.48 8.52
N ILE A 41 -27.13 -12.73 7.26
CA ILE A 41 -25.77 -12.47 6.80
C ILE A 41 -25.51 -11.00 7.15
N PRO A 42 -24.52 -10.66 8.01
CA PRO A 42 -24.21 -9.26 8.26
C PRO A 42 -23.95 -8.62 6.90
N LYS A 43 -24.79 -7.63 6.56
CA LYS A 43 -24.68 -6.89 5.30
C LYS A 43 -23.21 -6.52 5.14
N LYS A 44 -22.61 -6.97 4.04
CA LYS A 44 -21.32 -6.51 3.53
C LYS A 44 -21.22 -5.01 3.85
N PRO A 45 -20.16 -4.54 4.56
CA PRO A 45 -20.09 -3.17 5.02
C PRO A 45 -20.41 -2.26 3.85
N THR A 46 -21.48 -1.48 4.04
CA THR A 46 -21.97 -0.58 3.03
C THR A 46 -20.89 0.47 2.84
N LEU A 47 -20.16 0.40 1.72
CA LEU A 47 -19.25 1.45 1.28
C LEU A 47 -20.12 2.66 0.92
N LEU A 48 -20.49 3.41 1.95
CA LEU A 48 -21.34 4.59 1.90
C LEU A 48 -20.64 5.64 2.77
N ARG A 49 -19.61 6.26 2.19
CA ARG A 49 -19.23 7.61 2.56
C ARG A 49 -19.09 8.36 1.25
N ASP A 50 -20.13 9.11 0.89
CA ASP A 50 -20.09 10.12 -0.18
C ASP A 50 -19.33 11.38 0.28
N THR A 51 -18.72 11.34 1.46
CA THR A 51 -17.97 12.45 2.04
C THR A 51 -16.52 12.02 2.17
N PRO A 52 -15.60 12.75 1.52
CA PRO A 52 -14.20 12.41 1.57
C PRO A 52 -13.65 12.50 2.99
N TYR A 53 -12.77 11.56 3.32
CA TYR A 53 -12.03 11.63 4.57
C TYR A 53 -11.06 12.81 4.47
N THR A 54 -11.30 13.81 5.32
CA THR A 54 -10.50 15.02 5.37
C THR A 54 -9.56 14.99 6.57
N VAL A 55 -8.36 15.54 6.37
CA VAL A 55 -7.36 15.73 7.42
C VAL A 55 -6.89 17.17 7.41
N THR A 56 -6.38 17.64 8.55
CA THR A 56 -5.69 18.93 8.61
C THR A 56 -4.18 18.70 8.66
N ARG A 57 -3.45 19.34 7.73
CA ARG A 57 -1.98 19.39 7.70
C ARG A 57 -1.55 20.81 7.45
N ASN A 58 -0.61 21.33 8.26
CA ASN A 58 -0.08 22.68 8.09
C ASN A 58 -1.17 23.78 7.99
N ASN A 59 -2.25 23.65 8.79
CA ASN A 59 -3.43 24.52 8.77
C ASN A 59 -4.29 24.47 7.49
N GLU A 60 -4.08 23.48 6.63
CA GLU A 60 -4.88 23.25 5.42
C GLU A 60 -5.72 21.98 5.56
N THR A 61 -6.96 22.03 5.08
CA THR A 61 -7.81 20.83 4.96
C THR A 61 -7.47 20.11 3.66
N LYS A 62 -7.09 18.84 3.77
CA LYS A 62 -6.67 17.98 2.66
C LYS A 62 -7.51 16.72 2.61
N VAL A 63 -7.50 16.06 1.46
CA VAL A 63 -8.16 14.77 1.22
C VAL A 63 -7.14 13.75 0.74
N PHE A 64 -7.35 12.49 1.11
CA PHE A 64 -6.59 11.40 0.51
C PHE A 64 -7.11 11.08 -0.88
N VAL A 65 -6.21 10.98 -1.85
CA VAL A 65 -6.51 10.59 -3.23
C VAL A 65 -5.58 9.48 -3.65
N LEU A 66 -6.09 8.48 -4.36
CA LEU A 66 -5.27 7.42 -4.94
C LEU A 66 -5.09 7.60 -6.43
N ASN A 67 -3.90 7.27 -6.90
CA ASN A 67 -3.65 6.97 -8.30
C ASN A 67 -3.16 5.52 -8.41
N PRO A 68 -3.97 4.60 -8.95
CA PRO A 68 -3.58 3.21 -9.10
C PRO A 68 -2.63 2.98 -10.27
N THR A 69 -2.33 4.00 -11.09
CA THR A 69 -1.39 3.88 -12.20
C THR A 69 -0.02 3.51 -11.69
N ARG A 70 0.60 2.53 -12.35
CA ARG A 70 1.81 1.88 -11.86
C ARG A 70 3.04 2.16 -12.71
N ASP A 71 2.91 3.13 -13.61
CA ASP A 71 3.93 3.47 -14.60
C ASP A 71 4.92 4.52 -14.08
N TYR A 72 4.78 4.91 -12.81
CA TYR A 72 5.57 5.96 -12.17
C TYR A 72 6.25 5.42 -10.92
N ASP A 73 7.46 5.90 -10.73
CA ASP A 73 8.21 5.69 -9.52
C ASP A 73 7.79 6.73 -8.46
N TRP A 74 8.47 6.74 -7.32
CA TRP A 74 8.12 7.69 -6.26
C TRP A 74 8.24 9.16 -6.73
N CYS A 75 9.31 9.47 -7.45
CA CYS A 75 9.61 10.81 -7.97
C CYS A 75 8.54 11.29 -8.95
N GLY A 76 8.10 10.41 -9.87
CA GLY A 76 7.00 10.72 -10.78
C GLY A 76 5.72 11.05 -10.03
N HIS A 77 5.34 10.21 -9.06
CA HIS A 77 4.14 10.48 -8.27
C HIS A 77 4.21 11.77 -7.43
N GLU A 78 5.35 12.10 -6.85
CA GLU A 78 5.52 13.34 -6.09
C GLU A 78 5.52 14.57 -7.00
N TYR A 79 6.41 14.61 -7.99
CA TYR A 79 6.67 15.83 -8.76
C TYR A 79 5.78 16.00 -10.00
N GLU A 80 5.35 14.91 -10.64
CA GLU A 80 4.54 14.98 -11.86
C GLU A 80 3.03 14.92 -11.61
N PHE A 81 2.61 14.39 -10.46
CA PHE A 81 1.20 14.25 -10.09
C PHE A 81 0.83 15.11 -8.88
N ALA A 82 1.37 14.78 -7.70
CA ALA A 82 0.91 15.41 -6.46
C ALA A 82 1.20 16.92 -6.45
N ALA A 83 2.41 17.33 -6.83
CA ALA A 83 2.81 18.74 -6.89
C ALA A 83 1.96 19.57 -7.87
N LYS A 84 1.60 19.02 -9.03
CA LYS A 84 0.71 19.70 -10.01
C LYS A 84 -0.70 19.92 -9.46
N CYS A 85 -1.11 19.09 -8.50
CA CYS A 85 -2.37 19.21 -7.80
C CYS A 85 -2.29 20.07 -6.52
N GLY A 86 -1.17 20.74 -6.27
CA GLY A 86 -0.96 21.55 -5.06
C GLY A 86 -0.82 20.72 -3.78
N GLY A 87 -0.48 19.45 -3.91
CA GLY A 87 -0.33 18.52 -2.79
C GLY A 87 0.99 17.76 -2.84
N HIS A 88 1.02 16.67 -2.07
CA HIS A 88 2.18 15.80 -1.94
C HIS A 88 1.73 14.34 -1.86
N LEU A 89 2.67 13.41 -2.03
CA LEU A 89 2.49 12.06 -1.55
C LEU A 89 2.15 12.08 -0.04
N ALA A 90 1.24 11.21 0.36
CA ALA A 90 0.55 11.31 1.63
C ALA A 90 1.45 10.98 2.83
N SER A 91 1.35 11.79 3.89
CA SER A 91 1.71 11.39 5.25
C SER A 91 0.57 10.61 5.91
N ILE A 92 0.92 9.59 6.70
CA ILE A 92 -0.03 8.84 7.53
C ILE A 92 0.46 8.90 8.97
N VAL A 93 -0.26 9.60 9.85
CA VAL A 93 0.24 9.93 11.20
C VAL A 93 -0.43 9.14 12.32
N ASN A 94 -1.51 8.41 12.03
CA ASN A 94 -2.23 7.63 13.02
C ASN A 94 -2.93 6.39 12.42
N GLU A 95 -3.38 5.50 13.29
CA GLU A 95 -3.99 4.21 12.91
C GLU A 95 -5.26 4.39 12.08
N GLU A 96 -6.04 5.44 12.34
CA GLU A 96 -7.29 5.73 11.64
C GLU A 96 -7.04 6.09 10.18
N GLU A 97 -6.08 6.99 9.93
CA GLU A 97 -5.66 7.35 8.58
C GLU A 97 -5.11 6.14 7.82
N LYS A 98 -4.28 5.32 8.47
CA LYS A 98 -3.79 4.06 7.87
C LYS A 98 -4.97 3.17 7.50
N ALA A 99 -5.90 2.92 8.42
CA ALA A 99 -7.05 2.06 8.17
C ALA A 99 -7.89 2.58 6.99
N TYR A 100 -8.11 3.90 6.93
CA TYR A 100 -8.80 4.54 5.81
C TYR A 100 -8.04 4.32 4.48
N VAL A 101 -6.75 4.69 4.42
CA VAL A 101 -5.93 4.53 3.21
C VAL A 101 -5.82 3.07 2.79
N MET A 102 -5.68 2.12 3.73
CA MET A 102 -5.66 0.68 3.44
C MET A 102 -7.00 0.20 2.87
N SER A 103 -8.12 0.70 3.41
CA SER A 103 -9.45 0.39 2.89
C SER A 103 -9.63 0.93 1.46
N LEU A 104 -9.09 2.12 1.20
CA LEU A 104 -9.12 2.76 -0.09
C LEU A 104 -8.26 1.98 -1.11
N ALA A 105 -7.02 1.68 -0.74
CA ALA A 105 -5.96 1.12 -1.58
C ALA A 105 -6.15 -0.37 -1.91
N PHE A 106 -6.59 -1.20 -0.95
CA PHE A 106 -6.57 -2.65 -1.14
C PHE A 106 -7.96 -3.29 -1.27
N HIS A 107 -9.03 -2.61 -0.87
CA HIS A 107 -10.38 -3.15 -1.04
C HIS A 107 -10.76 -3.32 -2.51
N ARG A 108 -10.36 -2.37 -3.36
CA ARG A 108 -10.71 -2.37 -4.79
C ARG A 108 -9.67 -3.05 -5.67
N TRP A 109 -8.40 -3.06 -5.25
CA TRP A 109 -7.29 -3.50 -6.08
C TRP A 109 -6.42 -4.56 -5.41
N GLY A 110 -7.03 -5.58 -4.78
CA GLY A 110 -6.38 -6.66 -4.00
C GLY A 110 -5.27 -7.49 -4.67
N ARG A 111 -4.65 -7.00 -5.74
CA ARG A 111 -3.44 -7.50 -6.42
C ARG A 111 -2.36 -6.43 -6.66
N ILE A 112 -2.56 -5.18 -6.29
CA ILE A 112 -1.51 -4.15 -6.37
C ILE A 112 -0.46 -4.44 -5.30
N ARG A 113 0.83 -4.35 -5.69
CA ARG A 113 1.99 -4.68 -4.83
C ARG A 113 2.19 -3.67 -3.70
N GLY A 114 1.82 -2.42 -3.93
CA GLY A 114 1.79 -1.38 -2.93
C GLY A 114 1.49 -0.01 -3.54
N PHE A 115 1.46 1.00 -2.68
CA PHE A 115 1.30 2.40 -3.03
C PHE A 115 2.42 3.21 -2.39
N TRP A 116 3.02 4.12 -3.14
CA TRP A 116 3.97 5.10 -2.65
C TRP A 116 3.29 6.03 -1.65
N LEU A 117 4.01 6.33 -0.55
CA LEU A 117 3.67 7.33 0.44
C LEU A 117 4.73 8.44 0.44
N GLY A 118 4.45 9.57 1.09
CA GLY A 118 5.35 10.72 1.10
C GLY A 118 6.56 10.57 2.01
N GLY A 119 6.75 9.39 2.62
CA GLY A 119 7.85 9.18 3.54
C GLY A 119 9.11 8.91 2.75
N TRP A 120 10.17 9.60 3.12
CA TRP A 120 11.47 9.46 2.51
C TRP A 120 12.55 9.59 3.58
N GLN A 121 13.71 9.01 3.28
CA GLN A 121 14.87 9.07 4.13
C GLN A 121 15.99 9.68 3.30
N ARG A 122 16.54 10.79 3.79
CA ARG A 122 17.61 11.50 3.08
C ARG A 122 18.88 10.67 3.11
N GLU A 123 19.58 10.65 1.97
CA GLU A 123 20.96 10.22 1.94
C GLU A 123 21.80 11.14 2.82
N ASN A 124 22.54 10.59 3.78
CA ASN A 124 23.52 11.39 4.51
C ASN A 124 24.63 11.77 3.52
N THR A 125 24.70 13.05 3.14
CA THR A 125 25.67 13.62 2.19
C THR A 125 27.11 13.70 2.74
N SER A 126 27.46 12.84 3.69
CA SER A 126 28.84 12.70 4.14
C SER A 126 29.61 11.98 3.05
N ASP A 127 30.20 12.77 2.14
CA ASP A 127 31.25 12.40 1.18
C ASP A 127 32.54 11.86 1.87
N THR A 128 32.46 11.57 3.17
CA THR A 128 33.46 10.86 3.94
C THR A 128 32.96 9.47 4.29
N LEU A 129 33.45 8.53 3.49
CA LEU A 129 33.86 7.18 3.87
C LEU A 129 32.80 6.35 4.58
N SER A 130 32.24 5.43 3.78
CA SER A 130 31.97 4.07 4.20
C SER A 130 32.81 3.68 5.41
N VAL A 131 32.16 3.28 6.49
CA VAL A 131 32.66 2.09 7.16
C VAL A 131 31.70 1.02 6.71
N GLN A 132 32.20 0.11 5.86
CA GLN A 132 31.65 -1.25 5.80
C GLN A 132 31.23 -1.59 7.25
N ASP A 133 29.94 -1.78 7.55
CA ASP A 133 29.40 -1.99 8.92
C ASP A 133 28.87 -0.76 9.72
N GLY A 134 28.37 0.33 9.11
CA GLY A 134 27.79 1.41 9.92
C GLY A 134 27.45 2.73 9.23
N VAL A 135 26.83 2.71 8.05
CA VAL A 135 26.28 3.94 7.44
C VAL A 135 25.07 4.37 8.27
N GLU A 136 25.21 5.45 9.03
CA GLU A 136 24.09 6.11 9.66
C GLU A 136 23.28 6.78 8.54
N GLU A 137 22.09 6.28 8.25
CA GLU A 137 21.17 6.94 7.33
C GLU A 137 20.51 8.14 8.02
N GLY A 138 20.04 9.11 7.23
CA GLY A 138 19.31 10.25 7.77
C GLY A 138 18.00 9.82 8.47
N PRO A 139 17.39 10.72 9.26
CA PRO A 139 16.06 10.46 9.80
C PRO A 139 15.03 10.34 8.67
N TRP A 140 13.99 9.56 8.92
CA TRP A 140 12.81 9.54 8.05
C TRP A 140 12.01 10.83 8.21
N GLU A 141 11.55 11.37 7.08
CA GLU A 141 10.80 12.62 6.98
C GLU A 141 9.57 12.41 6.07
N TRP A 142 8.51 13.19 6.26
CA TRP A 142 7.42 13.31 5.30
C TRP A 142 7.68 14.49 4.35
N VAL A 143 7.49 14.32 3.04
CA VAL A 143 7.65 15.40 2.05
C VAL A 143 6.72 16.58 2.26
N ASP A 144 5.56 16.36 2.87
CA ASP A 144 4.57 17.41 3.16
C ASP A 144 4.92 18.23 4.42
N GLY A 145 6.07 17.96 5.06
CA GLY A 145 6.55 18.64 6.25
C GLY A 145 5.86 18.21 7.54
N THR A 146 4.94 17.24 7.49
CA THR A 146 4.30 16.69 8.69
C THR A 146 5.36 16.07 9.61
N PRO A 147 5.29 16.28 10.94
CA PRO A 147 6.23 15.64 11.86
C PRO A 147 6.22 14.13 11.72
N TRP A 148 7.41 13.54 11.63
CA TRP A 148 7.56 12.09 11.65
C TRP A 148 7.17 11.52 13.02
N THR A 149 6.46 10.40 13.02
CA THR A 149 6.13 9.64 14.23
C THR A 149 6.90 8.33 14.23
N THR A 150 7.43 7.93 15.38
CA THR A 150 8.23 6.68 15.50
C THR A 150 7.41 5.41 15.29
N ASP A 151 6.09 5.51 15.39
CA ASP A 151 5.16 4.38 15.37
C ASP A 151 4.64 4.06 13.96
N ILE A 152 5.55 4.02 12.97
CA ILE A 152 5.19 3.50 11.65
C ILE A 152 4.99 1.98 11.73
N TRP A 153 3.93 1.51 11.06
CA TRP A 153 3.57 0.10 10.93
C TRP A 153 4.42 -0.63 9.92
N TRP A 154 5.71 -0.70 10.19
CA TRP A 154 6.67 -1.46 9.41
C TRP A 154 6.24 -2.91 9.25
N ASN A 155 6.40 -3.44 8.04
CA ASN A 155 6.36 -4.88 7.83
C ASN A 155 7.45 -5.55 8.66
N ILE A 156 7.24 -6.83 8.99
CA ILE A 156 8.24 -7.62 9.71
C ILE A 156 9.58 -7.57 8.95
N GLY A 157 10.63 -7.15 9.64
CA GLY A 157 11.97 -6.98 9.05
C GLY A 157 12.13 -5.71 8.21
N GLN A 158 11.29 -4.70 8.41
CA GLN A 158 11.44 -3.34 7.88
C GLN A 158 11.72 -2.33 9.02
N PRO A 159 12.32 -1.18 8.70
CA PRO A 159 12.90 -0.87 7.39
C PRO A 159 14.17 -1.72 7.15
N LYS A 160 14.45 -2.07 5.90
CA LYS A 160 15.61 -2.92 5.58
C LYS A 160 16.90 -2.15 5.54
N ASN A 161 16.85 -0.85 5.20
CA ASN A 161 18.00 0.06 5.22
C ASN A 161 19.23 -0.58 4.53
N ASP A 162 18.95 -1.38 3.50
CA ASP A 162 19.93 -2.31 2.97
C ASP A 162 20.72 -1.57 1.90
N VAL A 163 21.91 -1.11 2.27
CA VAL A 163 22.90 -0.51 1.38
C VAL A 163 23.19 -1.36 0.13
N SER A 164 22.96 -2.69 0.18
CA SER A 164 23.12 -3.56 -1.00
C SER A 164 22.02 -3.36 -2.05
N ARG A 165 20.90 -2.73 -1.68
CA ARG A 165 19.83 -2.34 -2.62
C ARG A 165 20.12 -1.01 -3.30
N GLY A 166 21.04 -0.20 -2.77
CA GLY A 166 21.55 1.00 -3.41
C GLY A 166 22.00 2.03 -2.37
N VAL A 167 23.09 2.72 -2.67
CA VAL A 167 23.43 3.98 -2.00
C VAL A 167 22.41 5.02 -2.46
N GLY A 168 21.82 5.79 -1.54
CA GLY A 168 20.90 6.87 -1.90
C GLY A 168 19.76 7.08 -0.90
N SER A 169 18.76 7.83 -1.33
CA SER A 169 17.54 8.07 -0.55
C SER A 169 16.58 6.88 -0.61
N HIS A 170 15.89 6.62 0.49
CA HIS A 170 14.86 5.57 0.60
C HIS A 170 13.46 6.19 0.65
N TYR A 171 12.46 5.42 0.23
CA TYR A 171 11.07 5.87 0.05
C TYR A 171 10.08 4.84 0.57
N LEU A 172 8.95 5.29 1.09
CA LEU A 172 7.94 4.41 1.68
C LEU A 172 6.95 3.85 0.67
N ILE A 173 6.69 2.55 0.79
CA ILE A 173 5.59 1.85 0.14
C ILE A 173 4.64 1.32 1.21
N LEU A 174 3.35 1.61 1.08
CA LEU A 174 2.28 0.92 1.78
C LEU A 174 1.88 -0.34 1.02
N SER A 175 1.96 -1.51 1.66
CA SER A 175 1.46 -2.78 1.12
C SER A 175 0.30 -3.32 1.98
N ASN A 176 -0.32 -4.41 1.54
CA ASN A 176 -1.38 -5.08 2.31
C ASN A 176 -0.89 -5.68 3.64
N TRP A 177 0.43 -5.72 3.86
CA TRP A 177 1.04 -6.25 5.08
C TRP A 177 1.51 -5.15 6.04
N GLY A 178 1.69 -3.92 5.56
CA GLY A 178 2.32 -2.82 6.30
C GLY A 178 3.22 -1.96 5.42
N VAL A 179 4.05 -1.12 6.05
CA VAL A 179 4.97 -0.19 5.40
C VAL A 179 6.33 -0.85 5.15
N GLN A 180 6.96 -0.54 4.02
CA GLN A 180 8.31 -1.00 3.68
C GLN A 180 9.10 0.10 2.95
N ASP A 181 10.42 0.06 3.04
CA ASP A 181 11.29 0.98 2.30
C ASP A 181 11.67 0.45 0.91
N SER A 182 12.00 1.37 0.00
CA SER A 182 12.49 1.09 -1.35
C SER A 182 13.33 2.25 -1.87
N ASN A 183 14.25 1.97 -2.79
CA ASN A 183 15.17 2.93 -3.38
C ASN A 183 14.74 3.45 -4.77
N ALA A 184 13.44 3.43 -5.08
CA ALA A 184 12.96 3.68 -6.43
C ALA A 184 12.53 5.15 -6.67
N CYS A 185 13.48 6.08 -6.56
CA CYS A 185 13.45 7.31 -7.37
C CYS A 185 14.47 7.14 -8.49
N ASN A 186 14.07 7.42 -9.72
CA ASN A 186 14.88 7.35 -10.95
C ASN A 186 15.30 5.94 -11.39
N SER A 187 14.72 4.89 -10.83
CA SER A 187 15.00 3.53 -11.31
C SER A 187 14.01 3.13 -12.39
N ILE A 188 14.28 3.53 -13.63
CA ILE A 188 13.62 2.99 -14.84
C ILE A 188 13.77 1.47 -14.97
N TYR A 189 14.66 0.86 -14.19
CA TYR A 189 14.96 -0.58 -14.21
C TYR A 189 14.29 -1.36 -13.07
N ASN A 190 13.83 -0.69 -12.02
CA ASN A 190 13.07 -1.34 -10.96
C ASN A 190 11.60 -1.34 -11.36
N ASN A 191 11.11 -2.53 -11.72
CA ASN A 191 9.70 -2.86 -11.97
C ASN A 191 8.78 -2.67 -10.73
N THR A 192 9.06 -1.70 -9.85
CA THR A 192 8.22 -1.33 -8.71
C THR A 192 7.04 -0.49 -9.21
N HIS A 193 6.17 -1.19 -9.92
CA HIS A 193 4.88 -0.72 -10.38
C HIS A 193 3.95 -0.57 -9.16
N ASN A 194 4.06 0.55 -8.43
CA ASN A 194 3.19 0.88 -7.29
C ASN A 194 2.30 2.06 -7.68
N GLY A 195 1.11 2.16 -7.09
CA GLY A 195 0.30 3.37 -7.20
C GLY A 195 0.83 4.49 -6.31
N GLY A 196 0.18 5.65 -6.30
CA GLY A 196 0.46 6.74 -5.36
C GLY A 196 -0.71 6.99 -4.42
N VAL A 197 -0.43 7.32 -3.15
CA VAL A 197 -1.38 7.93 -2.23
C VAL A 197 -1.00 9.40 -2.05
N TYR A 198 -1.95 10.30 -2.25
CA TYR A 198 -1.74 11.75 -2.19
C TYR A 198 -2.52 12.39 -1.06
N LEU A 199 -1.99 13.48 -0.52
CA LEU A 199 -2.73 14.47 0.24
C LEU A 199 -2.87 15.73 -0.61
N LEU A 200 -4.08 15.97 -1.11
CA LEU A 200 -4.39 17.10 -1.99
C LEU A 200 -5.32 18.10 -1.28
N PRO A 201 -5.26 19.39 -1.62
CA PRO A 201 -6.25 20.39 -1.19
C PRO A 201 -7.69 19.94 -1.52
N VAL A 202 -8.70 20.28 -0.72
CA VAL A 202 -10.10 19.87 -0.98
C VAL A 202 -10.66 20.35 -2.33
N ASP A 203 -10.09 21.42 -2.87
CA ASP A 203 -10.41 22.07 -4.14
C ASP A 203 -9.48 21.64 -5.29
N TRP A 204 -8.71 20.56 -5.13
CA TRP A 204 -7.73 20.11 -6.14
C TRP A 204 -8.31 19.90 -7.54
N MET A 205 -9.60 19.58 -7.65
CA MET A 205 -10.31 19.41 -8.93
C MET A 205 -10.56 20.73 -9.66
N GLU A 206 -10.45 21.87 -8.98
CA GLU A 206 -10.54 23.18 -9.60
C GLU A 206 -9.22 23.59 -10.27
N ASN A 207 -8.12 22.88 -9.99
CA ASN A 207 -6.81 23.11 -10.59
C ASN A 207 -6.72 22.45 -11.99
N PRO A 208 -6.59 23.23 -13.09
CA PRO A 208 -6.50 22.69 -14.45
C PRO A 208 -5.28 21.79 -14.68
N GLU A 209 -4.16 22.04 -14.00
CA GLU A 209 -2.97 21.18 -14.11
C GLU A 209 -3.21 19.82 -13.49
N CYS A 210 -4.01 19.75 -12.42
CA CYS A 210 -4.39 18.49 -11.81
C CYS A 210 -5.35 17.70 -12.71
N LEU A 211 -6.33 18.36 -13.33
CA LEU A 211 -7.26 17.72 -14.26
C LEU A 211 -6.54 17.04 -15.45
N ALA A 212 -5.42 17.60 -15.89
CA ALA A 212 -4.60 17.03 -16.96
C ALA A 212 -3.92 15.71 -16.58
N VAL A 213 -3.78 15.41 -15.28
CA VAL A 213 -3.11 14.20 -14.76
C VAL A 213 -4.03 13.29 -13.95
N SER A 214 -5.29 13.69 -13.72
CA SER A 214 -6.23 13.01 -12.82
C SER A 214 -7.08 11.93 -13.48
N GLU A 215 -6.83 11.56 -14.74
CA GLU A 215 -7.66 10.58 -15.48
C GLU A 215 -7.83 9.25 -14.75
N ASN A 216 -6.88 8.91 -13.87
CA ASN A 216 -6.87 7.66 -13.10
C ASN A 216 -7.11 7.88 -11.60
N PHE A 217 -7.37 9.11 -11.14
CA PHE A 217 -7.50 9.39 -9.72
C PHE A 217 -8.79 8.80 -9.15
N VAL A 218 -8.69 8.23 -7.95
CA VAL A 218 -9.81 7.70 -7.20
C VAL A 218 -9.84 8.34 -5.82
N TYR A 219 -11.00 8.91 -5.51
CA TYR A 219 -11.34 9.50 -4.23
C TYR A 219 -12.80 9.14 -3.91
N PHE A 220 -13.14 9.05 -2.63
CA PHE A 220 -14.49 8.78 -2.13
C PHE A 220 -14.74 9.73 -0.98
#